data_AF-A0AAJ2NXY7-F1
#
_entry.id   AF-A0AAJ2NXY7-F1
#
_cell.length_a   1.000
_cell.length_b   1.000
_cell.length_c   1.000
_cell.angle_alpha   90.00
_cell.angle_beta   90.00
_cell.angle_gamma   90.00
#
_symmetry.space_group_name_H-M   'P 1'
#
loop_
_entity.id
_entity.type
_entity.pdbx_description
1 polymer ?
#
loop_
_entity_poly.entity_id
_entity_poly.type
_entity_poly.pdbx_seq_one_letter_code
_entity_poly.pdbx_strand_id
1 'polypeptide(L)'
;MSSMHTSPTTAESFAVVRKGFDREQVMGALTRLETETGVLRADRDAAVARAERAAADADRERARVAHLEARVAELGRAPVTSGQMSDRLSTMLSLATAEAESIRDSAHATADRIRAEAEEDAWRLRETAGAELAAVRRSAEAVRTEHSSVLDAARARAREIILAAEREARRLDDEAARRRHEIDEDHRLASDLRRSEDLRAAAQRQDASLAAAESTRREAEEEARRLVDDARRRAERLVSRARRHVDDLRVLRERVLDELGAIRATLEPIPGARDDGEYDLPEEPDLNSSDG
;
A
#
# COMPACT_ATOMS: atom_id res chain seq x y z
N MET A 1 -57.22 5.20 53.86
CA MET A 1 -56.87 6.49 54.49
C MET A 1 -56.27 7.39 53.42
N SER A 2 -57.10 8.21 52.77
CA SER A 2 -56.63 9.21 51.80
C SER A 2 -56.51 10.55 52.50
N SER A 3 -55.27 10.98 52.69
CA SER A 3 -54.92 12.27 53.27
C SER A 3 -55.47 13.40 52.36
N MET A 4 -56.52 14.08 52.82
CA MET A 4 -56.90 15.38 52.26
C MET A 4 -55.80 16.37 52.59
N HIS A 5 -54.97 16.65 51.59
CA HIS A 5 -53.98 17.70 51.64
C HIS A 5 -54.72 19.04 51.52
N THR A 6 -55.21 19.58 52.63
CA THR A 6 -55.65 20.98 52.68
C THR A 6 -54.40 21.85 52.64
N SER A 7 -54.06 22.33 51.44
CA SER A 7 -53.05 23.38 51.29
C SER A 7 -53.44 24.58 52.17
N PRO A 8 -52.52 25.15 52.97
CA PRO A 8 -52.80 26.38 53.69
C PRO A 8 -52.98 27.50 52.66
N THR A 9 -54.20 28.05 52.56
CA THR A 9 -54.46 29.27 51.79
C THR A 9 -53.57 30.36 52.37
N THR A 10 -52.50 30.67 51.65
CA THR A 10 -51.64 31.80 51.98
C THR A 10 -52.49 33.03 51.70
N ALA A 11 -52.95 33.72 52.75
CA ALA A 11 -53.75 34.92 52.58
C ALA A 11 -52.90 35.96 51.83
N GLU A 12 -53.15 36.12 50.54
CA GLU A 12 -52.53 37.17 49.73
C GLU A 12 -52.90 38.52 50.35
N SER A 13 -51.90 39.25 50.83
CA SER A 13 -52.11 40.57 51.40
C SER A 13 -52.48 41.55 50.29
N PHE A 14 -53.53 42.35 50.52
CA PHE A 14 -53.96 43.37 49.58
C PHE A 14 -52.88 44.45 49.39
N ALA A 15 -52.73 44.95 48.17
CA ALA A 15 -51.83 46.07 47.90
C ALA A 15 -52.27 47.33 48.66
N VAL A 16 -51.32 48.04 49.29
CA VAL A 16 -51.59 49.29 50.03
C VAL A 16 -51.31 50.49 49.14
N VAL A 17 -52.35 51.27 48.85
CA VAL A 17 -52.26 52.57 48.16
C VAL A 17 -52.22 53.72 49.18
N ARG A 18 -51.95 54.95 48.71
CA ARG A 18 -51.61 56.15 49.51
C ARG A 18 -52.52 56.42 50.73
N LYS A 19 -53.74 55.88 50.76
CA LYS A 19 -54.66 55.84 51.91
C LYS A 19 -55.51 54.54 51.96
N GLY A 20 -54.88 53.37 52.10
CA GLY A 20 -55.59 52.11 52.42
C GLY A 20 -55.34 50.97 51.43
N PHE A 21 -56.08 49.87 51.55
CA PHE A 21 -55.99 48.75 50.62
C PHE A 21 -56.63 49.08 49.26
N ASP A 22 -56.13 48.46 48.20
CA ASP A 22 -56.69 48.57 46.86
C ASP A 22 -58.14 48.07 46.87
N ARG A 23 -59.07 48.98 46.55
CA ARG A 23 -60.50 48.72 46.61
C ARG A 23 -60.94 47.66 45.60
N GLU A 24 -60.35 47.62 44.41
CA GLU A 24 -60.70 46.62 43.40
C GLU A 24 -60.23 45.24 43.82
N GLN A 25 -59.03 45.12 44.42
CA GLN A 25 -58.53 43.85 44.95
C GLN A 25 -59.39 43.34 46.11
N VAL A 26 -59.77 44.20 47.05
CA VAL A 26 -60.61 43.82 48.19
C VAL A 26 -62.01 43.41 47.74
N MET A 27 -62.64 44.18 46.85
CA MET A 27 -63.95 43.83 46.30
C MET A 27 -63.91 42.52 45.53
N GLY A 28 -62.88 42.30 44.70
CA GLY A 28 -62.69 41.05 43.97
C GLY A 28 -62.50 39.84 44.88
N ALA A 29 -61.76 40.00 45.99
CA ALA A 29 -61.59 38.95 46.99
C ALA A 29 -62.87 38.67 47.80
N LEU A 30 -63.63 39.70 48.17
CA LEU A 30 -64.92 39.53 48.84
C LEU A 30 -65.94 38.84 47.94
N THR A 31 -66.04 39.24 46.67
CA THR A 31 -66.89 38.56 45.69
C THR A 31 -66.46 37.10 45.51
N ARG A 32 -65.16 36.82 45.45
CA ARG A 32 -64.64 35.44 45.41
C ARG A 32 -65.06 34.65 46.65
N LEU A 33 -64.86 35.20 47.84
CA LEU A 33 -65.23 34.56 49.11
C LEU A 33 -66.75 34.32 49.22
N GLU A 34 -67.56 35.27 48.76
CA GLU A 34 -69.02 35.14 48.70
C GLU A 34 -69.43 34.01 47.74
N THR A 35 -68.79 33.91 46.57
CA THR A 35 -69.03 32.80 45.62
C THR A 35 -68.58 31.46 46.20
N GLU A 36 -67.40 31.38 46.83
CA GLU A 36 -66.90 30.16 47.47
C GLU A 36 -67.80 29.72 48.63
N THR A 37 -68.25 30.66 49.47
CA THR A 37 -69.19 30.38 50.57
C THR A 37 -70.55 29.95 50.02
N GLY A 38 -71.00 30.52 48.91
CA GLY A 38 -72.22 30.10 48.21
C GLY A 38 -72.11 28.64 47.72
N VAL A 39 -71.00 28.28 47.11
CA VAL A 39 -70.72 26.91 46.65
C VAL A 39 -70.64 25.93 47.84
N LEU A 40 -69.94 26.28 48.92
CA LEU A 40 -69.84 25.44 50.12
C LEU A 40 -71.19 25.22 50.81
N ARG A 41 -72.05 26.25 50.86
CA ARG A 41 -73.41 26.10 51.38
C ARG A 41 -74.24 25.17 50.51
N ALA A 42 -74.18 25.34 49.19
CA ALA A 42 -74.88 24.46 48.26
C ALA A 42 -74.41 23.01 48.37
N ASP A 43 -73.09 22.77 48.49
CA ASP A 43 -72.55 21.41 48.67
C ASP A 43 -72.95 20.80 50.02
N ARG A 44 -72.91 21.59 51.11
CA ARG A 44 -73.41 21.16 52.43
C ARG A 44 -74.88 20.78 52.35
N ASP A 45 -75.72 21.61 51.74
CA ASP A 45 -77.16 21.34 51.66
C ASP A 45 -77.44 20.09 50.80
N ALA A 46 -76.67 19.89 49.72
CA ALA A 46 -76.71 18.66 48.93
C ALA A 46 -76.24 17.43 49.71
N ALA A 47 -75.23 17.57 50.59
CA ALA A 47 -74.77 16.51 51.47
C ALA A 47 -75.81 16.14 52.54
N VAL A 48 -76.46 17.13 53.16
CA VAL A 48 -77.55 16.91 54.12
C VAL A 48 -78.72 16.18 53.45
N ALA A 49 -79.16 16.65 52.29
CA ALA A 49 -80.24 15.99 51.55
C ALA A 49 -79.89 14.54 51.13
N ARG A 50 -78.61 14.26 50.83
CA ARG A 50 -78.14 12.88 50.59
C ARG A 50 -78.18 12.03 51.86
N ALA A 51 -77.76 12.57 53.00
CA ALA A 51 -77.79 11.87 54.28
C ALA A 51 -79.22 11.56 54.74
N GLU A 52 -80.14 12.51 54.61
CA GLU A 52 -81.56 12.31 54.95
C GLU A 52 -82.21 11.24 54.07
N ARG A 53 -81.93 11.23 52.76
CA ARG A 53 -82.40 10.16 51.86
C ARG A 53 -81.86 8.79 52.27
N ALA A 54 -80.56 8.70 52.53
CA ALA A 54 -79.94 7.45 52.96
C ALA A 54 -80.50 6.94 54.31
N ALA A 55 -80.80 7.84 55.24
CA ALA A 55 -81.46 7.48 56.50
C ALA A 55 -82.87 6.93 56.27
N ALA A 56 -83.67 7.60 55.41
CA ALA A 56 -85.00 7.14 55.06
C ALA A 56 -84.99 5.79 54.31
N ASP A 57 -84.00 5.55 53.44
CA ASP A 57 -83.76 4.25 52.80
C ASP A 57 -83.44 3.17 53.84
N ALA A 58 -82.52 3.45 54.78
CA ALA A 58 -82.14 2.51 55.83
C ALA A 58 -83.34 2.13 56.72
N ASP A 59 -84.20 3.08 57.06
CA ASP A 59 -85.40 2.80 57.86
C ASP A 59 -86.42 1.95 57.09
N ARG A 60 -86.58 2.19 55.79
CA ARG A 60 -87.41 1.33 54.93
C ARG A 60 -86.87 -0.09 54.88
N GLU A 61 -85.56 -0.27 54.70
CA GLU A 61 -84.97 -1.61 54.65
C GLU A 61 -85.06 -2.32 56.01
N ARG A 62 -84.83 -1.61 57.13
CA ARG A 62 -85.05 -2.18 58.48
C ARG A 62 -86.49 -2.65 58.68
N ALA A 63 -87.46 -1.85 58.27
CA ALA A 63 -88.87 -2.23 58.36
C ALA A 63 -89.20 -3.47 57.50
N ARG A 64 -88.61 -3.55 56.29
CA ARG A 64 -88.74 -4.74 55.42
C ARG A 64 -88.12 -5.99 56.05
N VAL A 65 -86.91 -5.88 56.61
CA VAL A 65 -86.25 -6.99 57.29
C VAL A 65 -87.10 -7.49 58.46
N ALA A 66 -87.57 -6.58 59.33
CA ALA A 66 -88.43 -6.95 60.45
C ALA A 66 -89.73 -7.65 59.98
N HIS A 67 -90.34 -7.18 58.89
CA HIS A 67 -91.51 -7.82 58.29
C HIS A 67 -91.21 -9.23 57.73
N LEU A 68 -90.08 -9.39 57.03
CA LEU A 68 -89.65 -10.68 56.49
C LEU A 68 -89.32 -11.67 57.61
N GLU A 69 -88.63 -11.22 58.66
CA GLU A 69 -88.31 -12.04 59.84
C GLU A 69 -89.58 -12.53 60.55
N ALA A 70 -90.57 -11.64 60.73
CA ALA A 70 -91.86 -12.02 61.30
C ALA A 70 -92.58 -13.08 60.45
N ARG A 71 -92.57 -12.91 59.12
CA ARG A 71 -93.17 -13.87 58.18
C ARG A 71 -92.46 -15.22 58.19
N VAL A 72 -91.13 -15.24 58.29
CA VAL A 72 -90.34 -16.47 58.42
C VAL A 72 -90.65 -17.17 59.75
N ALA A 73 -90.72 -16.42 60.85
CA ALA A 73 -91.07 -16.95 62.16
C ALA A 73 -92.50 -17.55 62.18
N GLU A 74 -93.44 -16.96 61.45
CA GLU A 74 -94.80 -17.48 61.28
C GLU A 74 -94.82 -18.76 60.45
N LEU A 75 -94.11 -18.78 59.32
CA LEU A 75 -93.96 -19.97 58.47
C LEU A 75 -93.28 -21.15 59.21
N GLY A 76 -92.42 -20.86 60.19
CA GLY A 76 -91.77 -21.88 61.02
C GLY A 76 -92.65 -22.50 62.11
N ARG A 77 -93.82 -21.93 62.44
CA ARG A 77 -94.70 -22.39 63.53
C ARG A 77 -95.87 -23.27 63.07
N ALA A 78 -96.22 -23.27 61.79
CA ALA A 78 -97.35 -24.04 61.28
C ALA A 78 -96.93 -25.47 60.83
N PRO A 79 -97.71 -26.53 61.11
CA PRO A 79 -97.48 -27.83 60.50
C PRO A 79 -97.68 -27.74 58.98
N VAL A 80 -96.66 -28.12 58.21
CA VAL A 80 -96.71 -28.10 56.74
C VAL A 80 -97.80 -29.03 56.21
N THR A 81 -98.81 -28.46 55.56
CA THR A 81 -99.81 -29.21 54.81
C THR A 81 -99.23 -29.66 53.46
N SER A 82 -99.79 -30.70 52.83
CA SER A 82 -99.29 -31.23 51.54
C SER A 82 -99.30 -30.20 50.40
N GLY A 83 -100.22 -29.22 50.43
CA GLY A 83 -100.25 -28.09 49.50
C GLY A 83 -99.06 -27.14 49.69
N GLN A 84 -98.74 -26.79 50.94
CA GLN A 84 -97.59 -25.93 51.26
C GLN A 84 -96.23 -26.58 50.91
N MET A 85 -96.16 -27.91 50.95
CA MET A 85 -94.98 -28.65 50.47
C MET A 85 -94.83 -28.54 48.94
N SER A 86 -95.92 -28.55 48.19
CA SER A 86 -95.93 -28.40 46.72
C SER A 86 -95.57 -26.97 46.28
N ASP A 87 -96.07 -25.95 46.98
CA ASP A 87 -95.70 -24.55 46.76
C ASP A 87 -94.22 -24.29 47.04
N ARG A 88 -93.69 -24.90 48.12
CA ARG A 88 -92.27 -24.82 48.48
C ARG A 88 -91.38 -25.51 47.45
N LEU A 89 -91.78 -26.67 46.92
CA LEU A 89 -91.04 -27.36 45.85
C LEU A 89 -91.03 -26.54 44.56
N SER A 90 -92.16 -25.93 44.18
CA SER A 90 -92.25 -25.06 43.02
C SER A 90 -91.38 -23.81 43.17
N THR A 91 -91.37 -23.21 44.38
CA THR A 91 -90.50 -22.07 44.70
C THR A 91 -89.02 -22.46 44.67
N MET A 92 -88.66 -23.62 45.24
CA MET A 92 -87.28 -24.13 45.24
C MET A 92 -86.79 -24.44 43.82
N LEU A 93 -87.65 -25.03 42.97
CA LEU A 93 -87.34 -25.26 41.55
C LEU A 93 -87.16 -23.94 40.79
N SER A 94 -88.01 -22.94 41.03
CA SER A 94 -87.87 -21.62 40.44
C SER A 94 -86.58 -20.92 40.89
N LEU A 95 -86.20 -21.06 42.16
CA LEU A 95 -84.95 -20.51 42.68
C LEU A 95 -83.73 -21.23 42.07
N ALA A 96 -83.78 -22.56 41.99
CA ALA A 96 -82.69 -23.35 41.41
C ALA A 96 -82.51 -23.10 39.91
N THR A 97 -83.59 -22.87 39.17
CA THR A 97 -83.53 -22.50 37.75
C THR A 97 -82.95 -21.09 37.57
N ALA A 98 -83.40 -20.12 38.37
CA ALA A 98 -82.82 -18.78 38.37
C ALA A 98 -81.33 -18.78 38.75
N GLU A 99 -80.93 -19.58 39.73
CA GLU A 99 -79.52 -19.75 40.11
C GLU A 99 -78.70 -20.39 38.98
N ALA A 100 -79.24 -21.42 38.32
CA ALA A 100 -78.58 -22.06 37.19
C ALA A 100 -78.46 -21.15 35.95
N GLU A 101 -79.41 -20.24 35.74
CA GLU A 101 -79.33 -19.17 34.73
C GLU A 101 -78.24 -18.15 35.12
N SER A 102 -78.24 -17.67 36.36
CA SER A 102 -77.20 -16.76 36.89
C SER A 102 -75.79 -17.33 36.76
N ILE A 103 -75.59 -18.61 37.08
CA ILE A 103 -74.30 -19.31 36.92
C ILE A 103 -73.90 -19.38 35.45
N ARG A 104 -74.83 -19.70 34.54
CA ARG A 104 -74.56 -19.75 33.10
C ARG A 104 -74.19 -18.38 32.55
N ASP A 105 -74.94 -17.34 32.91
CA ASP A 105 -74.67 -15.97 32.48
C ASP A 105 -73.31 -15.49 32.99
N SER A 106 -72.98 -15.80 34.26
CA SER A 106 -71.68 -15.49 34.85
C SER A 106 -70.52 -16.23 34.17
N ALA A 107 -70.74 -17.50 33.78
CA ALA A 107 -69.77 -18.29 33.05
C ALA A 107 -69.56 -17.74 31.63
N HIS A 108 -70.62 -17.39 30.91
CA HIS A 108 -70.54 -16.77 29.59
C HIS A 108 -69.84 -15.41 29.64
N ALA A 109 -70.20 -14.54 30.58
CA ALA A 109 -69.54 -13.25 30.76
C ALA A 109 -68.04 -13.40 31.09
N THR A 110 -67.67 -14.44 31.84
CA THR A 110 -66.26 -14.74 32.12
C THR A 110 -65.53 -15.27 30.88
N ALA A 111 -66.17 -16.15 30.10
CA ALA A 111 -65.61 -16.66 28.84
C ALA A 111 -65.39 -15.53 27.81
N ASP A 112 -66.35 -14.62 27.68
CA ASP A 112 -66.25 -13.45 26.79
C ASP A 112 -65.11 -12.53 27.23
N ARG A 113 -64.94 -12.32 28.54
CA ARG A 113 -63.82 -11.54 29.08
C ARG A 113 -62.46 -12.16 28.77
N ILE A 114 -62.31 -13.47 29.03
CA ILE A 114 -61.07 -14.21 28.73
C ILE A 114 -60.76 -14.13 27.23
N ARG A 115 -61.78 -14.25 26.38
CA ARG A 115 -61.61 -14.16 24.93
C ARG A 115 -61.17 -12.75 24.51
N ALA A 116 -61.80 -11.70 25.03
CA ALA A 116 -61.43 -10.32 24.73
C ALA A 116 -60.00 -10.01 25.16
N GLU A 117 -59.61 -10.42 26.37
CA GLU A 117 -58.24 -10.29 26.89
C GLU A 117 -57.22 -11.03 26.00
N ALA A 118 -57.53 -12.28 25.60
CA ALA A 118 -56.66 -13.05 24.71
C ALA A 118 -56.54 -12.44 23.30
N GLU A 119 -57.62 -11.85 22.77
CA GLU A 119 -57.61 -11.15 21.48
C GLU A 119 -56.77 -9.86 21.56
N GLU A 120 -56.88 -9.10 22.65
CA GLU A 120 -56.05 -7.91 22.89
C GLU A 120 -54.56 -8.29 23.03
N ASP A 121 -54.26 -9.33 23.81
CA ASP A 121 -52.90 -9.84 23.97
C ASP A 121 -52.30 -10.31 22.65
N ALA A 122 -53.06 -11.06 21.86
CA ALA A 122 -52.63 -11.51 20.55
C ALA A 122 -52.40 -10.33 19.59
N TRP A 123 -53.24 -9.30 19.65
CA TRP A 123 -53.07 -8.08 18.85
C TRP A 123 -51.79 -7.34 19.28
N ARG A 124 -51.59 -7.11 20.58
CA ARG A 124 -50.39 -6.46 21.11
C ARG A 124 -49.12 -7.20 20.72
N LEU A 125 -49.11 -8.52 20.84
CA LEU A 125 -47.96 -9.35 20.45
C LEU A 125 -47.65 -9.25 18.96
N ARG A 126 -48.67 -9.21 18.09
CA ARG A 126 -48.45 -9.04 16.64
C ARG A 126 -47.90 -7.66 16.32
N GLU A 127 -48.39 -6.62 17.00
CA GLU A 127 -47.92 -5.26 16.79
C GLU A 127 -46.46 -5.09 17.23
N THR A 128 -46.10 -5.60 18.42
CA THR A 128 -44.70 -5.56 18.90
C THR A 128 -43.78 -6.38 18.01
N ALA A 129 -44.15 -7.61 17.65
CA ALA A 129 -43.36 -8.44 16.74
C ALA A 129 -43.21 -7.81 15.34
N GLY A 130 -44.26 -7.16 14.85
CA GLY A 130 -44.23 -6.41 13.59
C GLY A 130 -43.26 -5.22 13.65
N ALA A 131 -43.31 -4.44 14.74
CA ALA A 131 -42.42 -3.31 14.96
C ALA A 131 -40.95 -3.74 15.10
N GLU A 132 -40.68 -4.82 15.83
CA GLU A 132 -39.34 -5.40 15.99
C GLU A 132 -38.79 -5.91 14.65
N LEU A 133 -39.60 -6.66 13.89
CA LEU A 133 -39.20 -7.16 12.57
C LEU A 133 -38.90 -6.00 11.61
N ALA A 134 -39.71 -4.93 11.64
CA ALA A 134 -39.47 -3.74 10.85
C ALA A 134 -38.18 -3.02 11.28
N ALA A 135 -37.88 -2.94 12.58
CA ALA A 135 -36.64 -2.37 13.10
C ALA A 135 -35.40 -3.18 12.68
N VAL A 136 -35.47 -4.51 12.79
CA VAL A 136 -34.39 -5.42 12.34
C VAL A 136 -34.16 -5.27 10.84
N ARG A 137 -35.23 -5.21 10.03
CA ARG A 137 -35.11 -5.01 8.57
C ARG A 137 -34.47 -3.67 8.22
N ARG A 138 -34.88 -2.57 8.88
CA ARG A 138 -34.26 -1.25 8.69
C ARG A 138 -32.78 -1.25 9.07
N SER A 139 -32.44 -1.85 10.20
CA SER A 139 -31.04 -1.98 10.64
C SER A 139 -30.21 -2.80 9.66
N ALA A 140 -30.72 -3.95 9.22
CA ALA A 140 -30.04 -4.79 8.24
C ALA A 140 -29.81 -4.06 6.90
N GLU A 141 -30.77 -3.24 6.46
CA GLU A 141 -30.63 -2.46 5.23
C GLU A 141 -29.62 -1.32 5.37
N ALA A 142 -29.63 -0.63 6.51
CA ALA A 142 -28.63 0.40 6.81
C ALA A 142 -27.21 -0.20 6.81
N VAL A 143 -27.02 -1.34 7.48
CA VAL A 143 -25.73 -2.06 7.51
C VAL A 143 -25.30 -2.50 6.11
N ARG A 144 -26.20 -3.02 5.27
CA ARG A 144 -25.85 -3.38 3.88
C ARG A 144 -25.44 -2.18 3.05
N THR A 145 -26.16 -1.07 3.19
CA THR A 145 -25.88 0.18 2.47
C THR A 145 -24.51 0.74 2.89
N GLU A 146 -24.24 0.79 4.18
CA GLU A 146 -22.94 1.21 4.73
C GLU A 146 -21.82 0.27 4.28
N HIS A 147 -22.03 -1.04 4.36
CA HIS A 147 -21.05 -2.01 3.92
C HIS A 147 -20.73 -1.88 2.42
N SER A 148 -21.75 -1.71 1.57
CA SER A 148 -21.55 -1.49 0.14
C SER A 148 -20.77 -0.20 -0.13
N SER A 149 -21.12 0.90 0.55
CA SER A 149 -20.43 2.18 0.35
C SER A 149 -18.96 2.12 0.79
N VAL A 150 -18.67 1.45 1.90
CA VAL A 150 -17.30 1.20 2.37
C VAL A 150 -16.51 0.35 1.37
N LEU A 151 -17.11 -0.73 0.85
CA LEU A 151 -16.45 -1.57 -0.16
C LEU A 151 -16.19 -0.82 -1.46
N ASP A 152 -17.14 0.00 -1.92
CA ASP A 152 -16.99 0.77 -3.14
C ASP A 152 -15.93 1.87 -2.98
N ALA A 153 -15.90 2.56 -1.83
CA ALA A 153 -14.84 3.51 -1.49
C ALA A 153 -13.46 2.83 -1.40
N ALA A 154 -13.38 1.65 -0.78
CA ALA A 154 -12.14 0.88 -0.69
C ALA A 154 -11.64 0.44 -2.08
N ARG A 155 -12.55 -0.03 -2.95
CA ARG A 155 -12.23 -0.38 -4.35
C ARG A 155 -11.77 0.82 -5.16
N ALA A 156 -12.43 1.97 -5.03
CA ALA A 156 -12.02 3.20 -5.69
C ALA A 156 -10.61 3.62 -5.26
N ARG A 157 -10.34 3.63 -3.96
CA ARG A 157 -9.02 3.98 -3.42
C ARG A 157 -7.93 2.99 -3.83
N ALA A 158 -8.24 1.69 -3.87
CA ALA A 158 -7.30 0.68 -4.37
C ALA A 158 -6.95 0.91 -5.85
N ARG A 159 -7.93 1.26 -6.69
CA ARG A 159 -7.69 1.61 -8.10
C ARG A 159 -6.82 2.85 -8.23
N GLU A 160 -7.07 3.89 -7.42
CA GLU A 160 -6.25 5.09 -7.41
C GLU A 160 -4.79 4.79 -7.04
N ILE A 161 -4.56 3.96 -6.02
CA ILE A 161 -3.21 3.54 -5.59
C ILE A 161 -2.51 2.78 -6.71
N ILE A 162 -3.19 1.82 -7.36
CA ILE A 162 -2.62 1.05 -8.48
C ILE A 162 -2.26 1.99 -9.63
N LEU A 163 -3.16 2.87 -10.04
CA LEU A 163 -2.91 3.84 -11.12
C LEU A 163 -1.79 4.83 -10.78
N ALA A 164 -1.66 5.23 -9.52
CA ALA A 164 -0.55 6.07 -9.06
C ALA A 164 0.78 5.30 -9.11
N ALA A 165 0.80 4.05 -8.63
CA ALA A 165 1.98 3.19 -8.65
C ALA A 165 2.43 2.88 -10.09
N GLU A 166 1.50 2.59 -11.01
CA GLU A 166 1.80 2.38 -12.42
C GLU A 166 2.40 3.61 -13.10
N ARG A 167 1.86 4.80 -12.80
CA ARG A 167 2.40 6.07 -13.32
C ARG A 167 3.82 6.31 -12.82
N GLU A 168 4.07 6.06 -11.54
CA GLU A 168 5.40 6.24 -10.96
C GLU A 168 6.40 5.20 -11.48
N ALA A 169 5.98 3.93 -11.61
CA ALA A 169 6.80 2.88 -12.22
C ALA A 169 7.21 3.27 -13.65
N ARG A 170 6.26 3.70 -14.49
CA ARG A 170 6.58 4.18 -15.85
C ARG A 170 7.54 5.37 -15.84
N ARG A 171 7.35 6.33 -14.94
CA ARG A 171 8.24 7.49 -14.81
C ARG A 171 9.67 7.06 -14.47
N LEU A 172 9.84 6.11 -13.56
CA LEU A 172 11.13 5.57 -13.16
C LEU A 172 11.77 4.74 -14.28
N ASP A 173 10.98 3.95 -15.02
CA ASP A 173 11.47 3.19 -16.17
C ASP A 173 11.97 4.11 -17.29
N ASP A 174 11.22 5.17 -17.59
CA ASP A 174 11.60 6.18 -18.57
C ASP A 174 12.87 6.93 -18.14
N GLU A 175 12.99 7.26 -16.85
CA GLU A 175 14.19 7.90 -16.28
C GLU A 175 15.41 6.98 -16.34
N ALA A 176 15.23 5.70 -16.00
CA ALA A 176 16.28 4.70 -16.11
C ALA A 176 16.70 4.44 -17.56
N ALA A 177 15.74 4.44 -18.50
CA ALA A 177 16.03 4.29 -19.94
C ALA A 177 16.84 5.47 -20.47
N ARG A 178 16.48 6.71 -20.10
CA ARG A 178 17.27 7.91 -20.44
C ARG A 178 18.69 7.83 -19.92
N ARG A 179 18.87 7.48 -18.63
CA ARG A 179 20.20 7.32 -18.03
C ARG A 179 21.04 6.25 -18.72
N ARG A 180 20.44 5.10 -19.05
CA ARG A 180 21.15 4.05 -19.81
C ARG A 180 21.62 4.58 -21.16
N HIS A 181 20.75 5.28 -21.89
CA HIS A 181 21.10 5.86 -23.17
C HIS A 181 22.24 6.90 -23.06
N GLU A 182 22.21 7.79 -22.06
CA GLU A 182 23.28 8.75 -21.80
C GLU A 182 24.61 8.04 -21.52
N ILE A 183 24.60 7.02 -20.65
CA ILE A 183 25.80 6.22 -20.34
C ILE A 183 26.34 5.50 -21.58
N ASP A 184 25.45 4.92 -22.40
CA ASP A 184 25.84 4.20 -23.62
C ASP A 184 26.46 5.16 -24.66
N GLU A 185 25.91 6.36 -24.83
CA GLU A 185 26.46 7.39 -25.72
C GLU A 185 27.81 7.91 -25.21
N ASP A 186 27.94 8.19 -23.91
CA ASP A 186 29.21 8.61 -23.31
C ASP A 186 30.28 7.52 -23.46
N HIS A 187 29.92 6.26 -23.22
CA HIS A 187 30.82 5.13 -23.39
C HIS A 187 31.25 4.96 -24.84
N ARG A 188 30.32 5.15 -25.80
CA ARG A 188 30.61 5.11 -27.23
C ARG A 188 31.58 6.23 -27.62
N LEU A 189 31.31 7.47 -27.21
CA LEU A 189 32.17 8.61 -27.49
C LEU A 189 33.58 8.42 -26.89
N ALA A 190 33.67 7.98 -25.64
CA ALA A 190 34.94 7.70 -24.99
C ALA A 190 35.72 6.57 -25.70
N SER A 191 35.02 5.53 -26.16
CA SER A 191 35.63 4.41 -26.91
C SER A 191 36.12 4.85 -28.28
N ASP A 192 35.35 5.65 -29.01
CA ASP A 192 35.73 6.18 -30.31
C ASP A 192 36.90 7.16 -30.19
N LEU A 193 36.92 8.01 -29.17
CA LEU A 193 38.06 8.88 -28.85
C LEU A 193 39.32 8.07 -28.58
N ARG A 194 39.25 7.07 -27.67
CA ARG A 194 40.38 6.19 -27.35
C ARG A 194 40.89 5.44 -28.58
N ARG A 195 40.00 4.87 -29.39
CA ARG A 195 40.37 4.20 -30.64
C ARG A 195 41.08 5.16 -31.59
N SER A 196 40.61 6.40 -31.70
CA SER A 196 41.23 7.42 -32.55
C SER A 196 42.63 7.79 -32.06
N GLU A 197 42.81 7.95 -30.74
CA GLU A 197 44.11 8.19 -30.12
C GLU A 197 45.08 7.01 -30.33
N ASP A 198 44.62 5.77 -30.12
CA ASP A 198 45.41 4.56 -30.34
C ASP A 198 45.87 4.43 -31.79
N LEU A 199 44.98 4.70 -32.76
CA LEU A 199 45.30 4.72 -34.19
C LEU A 199 46.33 5.81 -34.53
N ARG A 200 46.20 7.02 -33.96
CA ARG A 200 47.19 8.09 -34.15
C ARG A 200 48.54 7.71 -33.56
N ALA A 201 48.56 7.12 -32.36
CA ALA A 201 49.79 6.67 -31.73
C ALA A 201 50.45 5.53 -32.52
N ALA A 202 49.66 4.60 -33.08
CA ALA A 202 50.17 3.54 -33.95
C ALA A 202 50.77 4.09 -35.24
N ALA A 203 50.10 5.05 -35.89
CA ALA A 203 50.62 5.74 -37.08
C ALA A 203 51.94 6.47 -36.77
N GLN A 204 51.99 7.23 -35.66
CA GLN A 204 53.22 7.92 -35.22
C GLN A 204 54.38 6.94 -34.96
N ARG A 205 54.11 5.79 -34.32
CA ARG A 205 55.12 4.74 -34.12
C ARG A 205 55.59 4.15 -35.45
N GLN A 206 54.68 3.92 -36.39
CA GLN A 206 55.01 3.42 -37.72
C GLN A 206 55.86 4.43 -38.51
N ASP A 207 55.47 5.70 -38.53
CA ASP A 207 56.22 6.78 -39.19
C ASP A 207 57.62 6.94 -38.58
N ALA A 208 57.72 6.94 -37.24
CA ALA A 208 59.01 6.98 -36.55
C ALA A 208 59.88 5.76 -36.87
N SER A 209 59.29 4.57 -36.94
CA SER A 209 60.01 3.34 -37.31
C SER A 209 60.50 3.36 -38.76
N LEU A 210 59.69 3.88 -39.69
CA LEU A 210 60.08 4.04 -41.09
C LEU A 210 61.21 5.08 -41.24
N ALA A 211 61.11 6.21 -40.55
CA ALA A 211 62.15 7.24 -40.55
C ALA A 211 63.47 6.73 -39.97
N ALA A 212 63.42 5.97 -38.86
CA ALA A 212 64.59 5.34 -38.27
C ALA A 212 65.22 4.32 -39.23
N ALA A 213 64.42 3.43 -39.84
CA ALA A 213 64.91 2.47 -40.82
C ALA A 213 65.55 3.16 -42.04
N GLU A 214 64.97 4.27 -42.50
CA GLU A 214 65.53 5.06 -43.59
C GLU A 214 66.86 5.72 -43.20
N SER A 215 66.98 6.26 -41.97
CA SER A 215 68.25 6.81 -41.45
C SER A 215 69.33 5.74 -41.41
N THR A 216 69.03 4.58 -40.81
CA THR A 216 69.96 3.45 -40.74
C THR A 216 70.38 2.98 -42.13
N ARG A 217 69.44 2.93 -43.10
CA ARG A 217 69.78 2.60 -44.49
C ARG A 217 70.72 3.62 -45.10
N ARG A 218 70.46 4.93 -44.93
CA ARG A 218 71.33 5.99 -45.46
C ARG A 218 72.73 5.94 -44.84
N GLU A 219 72.83 5.76 -43.52
CA GLU A 219 74.09 5.61 -42.81
C GLU A 219 74.87 4.38 -43.31
N ALA A 220 74.21 3.23 -43.46
CA ALA A 220 74.82 2.01 -43.99
C ALA A 220 75.27 2.17 -45.46
N GLU A 221 74.49 2.87 -46.30
CA GLU A 221 74.88 3.18 -47.68
C GLU A 221 76.09 4.11 -47.74
N GLU A 222 76.16 5.13 -46.87
CA GLU A 222 77.32 6.02 -46.77
C GLU A 222 78.57 5.27 -46.29
N GLU A 223 78.44 4.42 -45.28
CA GLU A 223 79.55 3.60 -44.77
C GLU A 223 80.02 2.60 -45.83
N ALA A 224 79.10 1.92 -46.52
CA ALA A 224 79.43 1.03 -47.63
C ALA A 224 80.18 1.77 -48.75
N ARG A 225 79.74 2.99 -49.11
CA ARG A 225 80.46 3.85 -50.08
C ARG A 225 81.87 4.18 -49.58
N ARG A 226 82.03 4.60 -48.32
CA ARG A 226 83.34 4.89 -47.71
C ARG A 226 84.26 3.67 -47.75
N LEU A 227 83.75 2.49 -47.41
CA LEU A 227 84.50 1.23 -47.39
C LEU A 227 84.93 0.82 -48.80
N VAL A 228 84.05 0.95 -49.80
CA VAL A 228 84.37 0.71 -51.21
C VAL A 228 85.43 1.69 -51.71
N ASP A 229 85.29 2.98 -51.40
CA ASP A 229 86.27 4.01 -51.78
C ASP A 229 87.64 3.76 -51.12
N ASP A 230 87.66 3.38 -49.84
CA ASP A 230 88.89 3.01 -49.14
C ASP A 230 89.54 1.76 -49.71
N ALA A 231 88.75 0.72 -50.01
CA ALA A 231 89.22 -0.49 -50.67
C ALA A 231 89.79 -0.18 -52.06
N ARG A 232 89.12 0.67 -52.83
CA ARG A 232 89.60 1.16 -54.13
C ARG A 232 90.91 1.92 -54.01
N ARG A 233 91.01 2.88 -53.08
CA ARG A 233 92.27 3.60 -52.80
C ARG A 233 93.39 2.66 -52.37
N ARG A 234 93.11 1.64 -51.56
CA ARG A 234 94.09 0.62 -51.15
C ARG A 234 94.54 -0.22 -52.34
N ALA A 235 93.60 -0.65 -53.19
CA ALA A 235 93.90 -1.38 -54.42
C ALA A 235 94.75 -0.55 -55.38
N GLU A 236 94.42 0.73 -55.60
CA GLU A 236 95.21 1.66 -56.43
C GLU A 236 96.63 1.84 -55.87
N ARG A 237 96.79 1.95 -54.54
CA ARG A 237 98.12 2.00 -53.89
C ARG A 237 98.91 0.71 -54.08
N LEU A 238 98.27 -0.45 -53.93
CA LEU A 238 98.89 -1.76 -54.14
C LEU A 238 99.33 -1.93 -55.60
N VAL A 239 98.45 -1.62 -56.56
CA VAL A 239 98.76 -1.66 -57.99
C VAL A 239 99.89 -0.69 -58.34
N SER A 240 99.88 0.53 -57.81
CA SER A 240 100.95 1.51 -58.04
C SER A 240 102.29 1.06 -57.45
N ARG A 241 102.27 0.44 -56.26
CA ARG A 241 103.48 -0.14 -55.65
C ARG A 241 103.99 -1.33 -56.47
N ALA A 242 103.09 -2.20 -56.92
CA ALA A 242 103.45 -3.34 -57.78
C ALA A 242 104.06 -2.85 -59.11
N ARG A 243 103.47 -1.84 -59.75
CA ARG A 243 104.02 -1.20 -60.95
C ARG A 243 105.42 -0.63 -60.72
N ARG A 244 105.61 0.14 -59.65
CA ARG A 244 106.96 0.64 -59.27
C ARG A 244 107.95 -0.50 -59.05
N HIS A 245 107.54 -1.56 -58.36
CA HIS A 245 108.41 -2.71 -58.14
C HIS A 245 108.77 -3.43 -59.45
N VAL A 246 107.83 -3.53 -60.40
CA VAL A 246 108.10 -4.05 -61.76
C VAL A 246 109.04 -3.13 -62.53
N ASP A 247 108.88 -1.80 -62.42
CA ASP A 247 109.79 -0.83 -63.02
C ASP A 247 111.20 -0.92 -62.40
N ASP A 248 111.30 -1.03 -61.08
CA ASP A 248 112.56 -1.23 -60.36
C ASP A 248 113.24 -2.55 -60.79
N LEU A 249 112.48 -3.65 -60.91
CA LEU A 249 112.97 -4.92 -61.43
C LEU A 249 113.41 -4.82 -62.89
N ARG A 250 112.72 -4.02 -63.71
CA ARG A 250 113.09 -3.75 -65.10
C ARG A 250 114.40 -2.96 -65.17
N VAL A 251 114.55 -1.90 -64.38
CA VAL A 251 115.79 -1.12 -64.28
C VAL A 251 116.95 -1.97 -63.76
N LEU A 252 116.70 -2.79 -62.74
CA LEU A 252 117.71 -3.74 -62.23
C LEU A 252 118.10 -4.75 -63.30
N ARG A 253 117.12 -5.28 -64.06
CA ARG A 253 117.39 -6.17 -65.20
C ARG A 253 118.21 -5.47 -66.27
N GLU A 254 117.86 -4.24 -66.65
CA GLU A 254 118.64 -3.44 -67.60
C GLU A 254 120.07 -3.24 -67.09
N ARG A 255 120.25 -2.91 -65.80
CA ARG A 255 121.57 -2.80 -65.17
C ARG A 255 122.36 -4.12 -65.14
N VAL A 256 121.71 -5.24 -64.84
CA VAL A 256 122.34 -6.58 -64.89
C VAL A 256 122.69 -6.96 -66.33
N LEU A 257 121.84 -6.64 -67.30
CA LEU A 257 122.15 -6.85 -68.72
C LEU A 257 123.30 -5.96 -69.19
N ASP A 258 123.40 -4.73 -68.71
CA ASP A 258 124.54 -3.84 -68.94
C ASP A 258 125.82 -4.36 -68.26
N GLU A 259 125.75 -4.84 -67.01
CA GLU A 259 126.87 -5.49 -66.30
C GLU A 259 127.30 -6.79 -67.00
N LEU A 260 126.37 -7.63 -67.45
CA LEU A 260 126.67 -8.83 -68.24
C LEU A 260 127.18 -8.45 -69.64
N GLY A 261 126.74 -7.34 -70.22
CA GLY A 261 127.27 -6.76 -71.44
C GLY A 261 128.71 -6.27 -71.27
N ALA A 262 129.02 -5.65 -70.13
CA ALA A 262 130.37 -5.23 -69.75
C ALA A 262 131.28 -6.43 -69.45
N ILE A 263 130.79 -7.46 -68.75
CA ILE A 263 131.50 -8.72 -68.50
C ILE A 263 131.74 -9.48 -69.81
N ARG A 264 130.74 -9.53 -70.71
CA ARG A 264 130.88 -10.11 -72.06
C ARG A 264 131.83 -9.30 -72.94
N ALA A 265 131.86 -7.98 -72.82
CA ALA A 265 132.85 -7.14 -73.50
C ALA A 265 134.27 -7.33 -72.92
N THR A 266 134.38 -7.84 -71.68
CA THR A 266 135.66 -8.20 -71.03
C THR A 266 136.09 -9.63 -71.36
N LEU A 267 135.19 -10.46 -71.89
CA LEU A 267 135.40 -11.86 -72.25
C LEU A 267 135.00 -12.13 -73.70
N GLU A 268 135.76 -11.58 -74.66
CA GLU A 268 136.30 -12.29 -75.84
C GLU A 268 136.85 -11.31 -76.91
N PRO A 269 137.79 -11.74 -77.80
CA PRO A 269 138.32 -13.12 -77.95
C PRO A 269 139.85 -13.22 -78.03
N ILE A 270 140.38 -14.46 -77.92
CA ILE A 270 141.37 -15.10 -78.81
C ILE A 270 141.61 -16.56 -78.30
N PRO A 271 141.82 -17.57 -79.18
CA PRO A 271 140.95 -18.75 -79.28
C PRO A 271 141.55 -20.10 -78.80
N GLY A 272 140.67 -21.11 -78.61
CA GLY A 272 140.96 -22.51 -78.95
C GLY A 272 140.45 -23.64 -78.03
N ALA A 273 139.97 -24.72 -78.68
CA ALA A 273 139.83 -26.14 -78.26
C ALA A 273 138.65 -26.54 -77.33
N ARG A 274 137.67 -27.34 -77.84
CA ARG A 274 137.48 -28.83 -77.69
C ARG A 274 137.11 -29.24 -76.24
N ASP A 275 136.20 -30.15 -75.93
CA ASP A 275 135.44 -31.20 -76.62
C ASP A 275 134.31 -31.63 -75.65
N ASP A 276 133.21 -32.16 -76.19
CA ASP A 276 132.36 -33.27 -75.70
C ASP A 276 132.10 -33.49 -74.19
N GLY A 277 130.82 -33.61 -73.83
CA GLY A 277 130.38 -34.07 -72.52
C GLY A 277 128.86 -34.19 -72.36
N GLU A 278 128.34 -35.37 -72.72
CA GLU A 278 127.04 -35.95 -72.38
C GLU A 278 126.79 -36.00 -70.84
N TYR A 279 125.56 -36.37 -70.42
CA TYR A 279 125.03 -36.63 -69.05
C TYR A 279 124.36 -35.45 -68.34
N ASP A 280 123.26 -35.58 -67.59
CA ASP A 280 122.21 -36.60 -67.39
C ASP A 280 121.16 -35.94 -66.49
N LEU A 281 119.88 -36.27 -66.66
CA LEU A 281 118.84 -35.86 -65.71
C LEU A 281 118.89 -36.77 -64.48
N PRO A 282 118.59 -36.25 -63.28
CA PRO A 282 117.71 -37.05 -62.43
C PRO A 282 116.63 -36.26 -61.65
N GLU A 283 115.44 -36.85 -61.72
CA GLU A 283 114.42 -37.13 -60.69
C GLU A 283 114.04 -36.12 -59.58
N GLU A 284 112.73 -35.81 -59.56
CA GLU A 284 111.95 -35.52 -58.35
C GLU A 284 111.99 -36.71 -57.37
N PRO A 285 111.85 -36.48 -56.04
CA PRO A 285 110.52 -36.76 -55.47
C PRO A 285 110.11 -35.86 -54.28
N ASP A 286 108.86 -35.41 -54.36
CA ASP A 286 107.72 -35.67 -53.47
C ASP A 286 107.86 -35.75 -51.92
N LEU A 287 106.72 -35.46 -51.26
CA LEU A 287 106.29 -35.80 -49.89
C LEU A 287 106.28 -34.71 -48.80
N ASN A 288 105.08 -34.12 -48.68
CA ASN A 288 104.14 -34.32 -47.55
C ASN A 288 104.25 -33.52 -46.23
N SER A 289 103.04 -33.20 -45.74
CA SER A 289 102.63 -33.06 -44.33
C SER A 289 102.88 -31.72 -43.61
N SER A 290 101.81 -30.99 -43.27
CA SER A 290 101.05 -31.22 -42.03
C SER A 290 100.24 -29.98 -41.61
N ASP A 291 98.98 -30.25 -41.28
CA ASP A 291 97.98 -29.54 -40.48
C ASP A 291 98.40 -28.39 -39.54
N GLY A 292 97.46 -27.44 -39.43
CA GLY A 292 97.35 -26.39 -38.40
C GLY A 292 96.26 -25.37 -38.74
#